data_AF-A0A952V3R8-F1
#
_entry.id   AF-A0A952V3R8-F1
#
_cell.length_a   1.000
_cell.length_b   1.000
_cell.length_c   1.000
_cell.angle_alpha   90.00
_cell.angle_beta   90.00
_cell.angle_gamma   90.00
#
_symmetry.space_group_name_H-M   'P 1'
#
loop_
_entity.id
_entity.type
_entity.pdbx_description
1 polymer ?
#
loop_
_entity_poly.entity_id
_entity_poly.type
_entity_poly.pdbx_seq_one_letter_code
_entity_poly.pdbx_strand_id
1 'polypeptide(L)' 'MDPETHKRFLAYRDKHGYFGGTIPLLGRDAFLAADKEQLELEAKGERRDDDEEARFEELSKLLFRD' A
#
# COMPACT_ATOMS: atom_id res chain seq x y z
N MET A 1 -8.29 -18.01 -13.97
CA MET A 1 -7.44 -18.44 -12.83
C MET A 1 -8.19 -19.55 -12.12
N ASP A 2 -7.58 -20.74 -12.05
CA ASP A 2 -8.18 -21.90 -11.40
C ASP A 2 -8.23 -21.71 -9.87
N PRO A 3 -9.37 -21.97 -9.18
CA PRO A 3 -9.53 -21.71 -7.75
C PRO A 3 -8.55 -22.47 -6.86
N GLU A 4 -8.12 -23.66 -7.29
CA GLU A 4 -7.20 -24.52 -6.54
C GLU A 4 -5.77 -23.96 -6.58
N THR A 5 -5.41 -23.37 -7.73
CA THR A 5 -4.14 -22.66 -7.90
C THR A 5 -4.06 -21.43 -6.99
N HIS A 6 -5.15 -20.68 -6.86
CA HIS A 6 -5.22 -19.52 -5.96
C HIS A 6 -5.08 -19.93 -4.48
N LYS A 7 -5.69 -21.06 -4.08
CA LYS A 7 -5.56 -21.59 -2.71
C LYS A 7 -4.14 -22.04 -2.39
N ARG A 8 -3.46 -22.71 -3.34
CA ARG A 8 -2.05 -23.12 -3.19
C ARG A 8 -1.12 -21.90 -3.08
N PHE A 9 -1.38 -20.85 -3.84
CA PHE A 9 -0.64 -19.59 -3.77
C PHE A 9 -0.75 -18.93 -2.39
N LEU A 10 -1.95 -18.84 -1.82
CA LEU A 10 -2.15 -18.27 -0.49
C LEU A 10 -1.48 -19.10 0.61
N ALA A 11 -1.56 -20.43 0.55
CA ALA A 11 -0.89 -21.31 1.50
C ALA A 11 0.64 -21.25 1.37
N TYR A 12 1.16 -21.11 0.16
CA TYR A 12 2.59 -20.91 -0.09
C TYR A 12 3.08 -19.56 0.44
N ARG A 13 2.30 -18.49 0.23
CA ARG A 13 2.57 -17.14 0.77
C ARG A 13 2.61 -17.14 2.30
N ASP A 14 1.65 -17.82 2.93
CA ASP A 14 1.57 -17.93 4.39
C ASP A 14 2.76 -18.72 4.98
N LYS A 15 3.13 -19.83 4.32
CA LYS A 15 4.23 -20.71 4.74
C LYS A 15 5.62 -20.12 4.50
N HIS A 16 5.77 -19.27 3.48
CA HIS A 16 7.03 -18.64 3.10
C HIS A 16 7.00 -17.13 3.35
N GLY A 17 6.56 -16.72 4.54
CA GLY A 17 6.82 -15.39 5.10
C GLY A 17 8.33 -15.16 5.25
N TYR A 18 9.02 -15.00 4.13
CA TYR A 18 10.48 -14.96 4.02
C TYR A 18 11.04 -13.53 4.04
N PHE A 19 10.32 -12.60 4.68
CA PHE A 19 10.87 -11.30 5.03
C PHE A 19 10.34 -10.93 6.40
N GLY A 20 11.25 -10.85 7.37
CA GLY A 20 11.01 -10.45 8.76
C GLY A 20 10.64 -8.98 8.88
N GLY A 21 9.46 -8.66 8.37
CA GLY A 21 8.78 -7.40 8.50
C GLY A 21 7.34 -7.69 8.16
N THR A 22 6.49 -7.74 9.17
CA THR A 22 5.04 -7.67 8.99
C THR A 22 4.79 -6.30 8.39
N ILE A 23 4.94 -6.14 7.07
CA ILE A 23 4.50 -4.94 6.39
C ILE A 23 3.01 -4.89 6.71
N PRO A 24 2.52 -3.88 7.43
CA PRO A 24 1.11 -3.79 7.74
C PRO A 24 0.39 -3.65 6.41
N LEU A 25 -0.10 -4.78 5.89
CA LEU A 25 -1.02 -4.80 4.78
C LEU A 25 -2.21 -3.99 5.25
N LEU A 26 -2.34 -2.78 4.72
CA LEU A 26 -3.49 -1.95 4.98
C LEU A 26 -4.73 -2.79 4.66
N GLY A 27 -5.61 -2.92 5.64
CA GLY A 27 -6.95 -3.44 5.38
C GLY A 27 -7.60 -2.60 4.29
N ARG A 28 -8.59 -3.17 3.58
CA ARG A 28 -9.24 -2.51 2.43
C ARG A 28 -9.67 -1.07 2.71
N ASP A 29 -10.26 -0.81 3.88
CA ASP A 29 -10.72 0.53 4.26
C ASP A 29 -9.55 1.50 4.49
N ALA A 30 -8.47 1.02 5.11
CA ALA A 30 -7.27 1.83 5.34
C ALA A 30 -6.51 2.12 4.04
N PHE A 31 -6.54 1.18 3.09
CA PHE A 31 -6.00 1.38 1.74
C PHE A 31 -6.80 2.46 0.99
N LEU A 32 -8.14 2.39 1.01
CA LEU A 32 -8.99 3.39 0.34
C LEU A 32 -8.83 4.78 0.94
N ALA A 33 -8.64 4.89 2.26
CA ALA A 33 -8.37 6.16 2.93
C ALA A 33 -7.01 6.73 2.51
N ALA A 34 -5.95 5.91 2.53
CA ALA A 34 -4.62 6.30 2.10
C ALA A 34 -4.57 6.67 0.61
N ASP A 35 -5.28 5.92 -0.25
CA ASP A 35 -5.40 6.19 -1.69
C ASP A 35 -6.05 7.55 -1.96
N LYS A 36 -7.15 7.84 -1.25
CA LYS A 36 -7.82 9.13 -1.35
C LYS A 36 -6.91 10.28 -0.89
N GLU A 37 -6.24 10.13 0.25
CA GLU A 37 -5.30 11.13 0.78
C GLU A 37 -4.13 11.38 -0.19
N GLN A 38 -3.60 10.32 -0.80
CA GLN A 38 -2.53 10.41 -1.78
C GLN A 38 -3.00 11.13 -3.06
N LEU A 39 -4.22 10.86 -3.54
CA LEU A 39 -4.80 11.56 -4.70
C LEU A 39 -5.09 13.04 -4.39
N GLU A 40 -5.52 13.37 -3.18
CA GLU A 40 -5.74 14.77 -2.75
C GLU A 40 -4.41 15.55 -2.73
N LEU A 41 -3.33 14.91 -2.28
CA LEU A 41 -1.98 15.47 -2.30
C LEU A 41 -1.38 15.53 -3.71
N GLU A 42 -1.60 14.50 -4.53
CA GLU A 42 -1.18 14.49 -5.94
C GLU A 42 -1.85 15.63 -6.73
N ALA A 43 -3.14 15.88 -6.49
CA ALA A 43 -3.88 16.96 -7.11
C ALA A 43 -3.38 18.35 -6.70
N LYS A 44 -2.74 18.49 -5.53
CA LYS A 44 -2.08 19.74 -5.11
C LYS A 44 -0.75 19.99 -5.84
N GLY A 45 -0.04 18.93 -6.24
CA GLY A 45 1.21 19.01 -7.00
C GLY A 45 2.28 19.87 -6.31
N GLU A 46 2.87 20.82 -7.01
CA GLU A 46 3.94 21.70 -6.49
C GLU A 46 3.48 22.70 -5.41
N ARG A 47 2.18 22.73 -5.04
CA ARG A 47 1.68 23.56 -3.94
C ARG A 47 1.70 22.84 -2.59
N ARG A 48 2.27 21.64 -2.52
CA ARG A 48 2.45 20.90 -1.27
C ARG A 48 3.49 21.60 -0.41
N ASP A 49 3.17 21.76 0.87
CA ASP A 49 4.14 22.18 1.88
C ASP A 49 5.10 21.01 2.24
N ASP A 50 6.22 21.29 2.91
CA ASP A 50 7.22 20.27 3.28
C ASP A 50 6.63 19.08 4.06
N ASP A 51 5.66 19.35 4.95
CA ASP A 51 4.92 18.31 5.69
C ASP A 51 4.00 17.47 4.79
N GLU A 52 3.41 18.09 3.77
CA GLU A 52 2.52 17.43 2.82
C GLU A 52 3.29 16.56 1.83
N GLU A 53 4.50 17.00 1.44
CA GLU A 53 5.42 16.23 0.61
C GLU A 53 5.91 14.97 1.37
N ALA A 54 6.33 15.12 2.62
CA ALA A 54 6.73 13.99 3.46
C ALA A 54 5.59 12.96 3.62
N ARG A 55 4.36 13.45 3.79
CA ARG A 55 3.17 12.59 3.88
C ARG A 55 2.86 11.92 2.54
N PHE A 56 3.02 12.61 1.42
CA PHE A 56 2.84 12.03 0.10
C PHE A 56 3.84 10.89 -0.19
N GLU A 57 5.10 11.06 0.19
CA GLU A 57 6.11 9.99 0.08
C GLU A 57 5.78 8.79 0.96
N GLU A 58 5.33 9.03 2.20
CA GLU A 58 4.91 7.96 3.12
C GLU A 58 3.73 7.17 2.55
N LEU A 59 2.70 7.86 2.04
CA LEU A 59 1.55 7.24 1.41
C LEU A 59 1.93 6.49 0.13
N SER A 60 2.85 7.02 -0.68
CA SER A 60 3.32 6.36 -1.90
C SER A 60 4.04 5.04 -1.58
N LYS A 61 4.85 5.00 -0.50
CA LYS A 61 5.47 3.77 0.00
C LYS A 61 4.43 2.79 0.56
N LEU A 62 3.44 3.27 1.30
CA LEU A 62 2.36 2.45 1.87
C LEU A 62 1.43 1.84 0.80
N LEU A 63 1.19 2.58 -0.29
CA LEU A 63 0.35 2.16 -1.41
C LEU A 63 1.14 1.42 -2.51
N PHE A 64 2.46 1.29 -2.36
CA PHE A 64 3.36 0.72 -3.36
C PHE A 64 3.26 1.42 -4.73
N ARG A 65 3.24 2.76 -4.71
CA ARG A 65 3.17 3.65 -5.89
C ARG A 65 4.47 4.39 -6.21
N ASP A 66 5.54 4.10 -5.46
CA ASP A 66 6.91 4.61 -5.66
C ASP A 66 7.53 4.09 -6.97
#